data_AF-A0A0M0T960-F1
#
_entry.id   AF-A0A0M0T960-F1
#
_cell.length_a   1.000
_cell.length_b   1.000
_cell.length_c   1.000
_cell.angle_alpha   90.00
_cell.angle_beta   90.00
_cell.angle_gamma   90.00
#
_symmetry.space_group_name_H-M   'P 1'
#
loop_
_entity.id
_entity.type
_entity.pdbx_description
1 polymer ?
#
loop_
_entity_poly.entity_id
_entity_poly.type
_entity_poly.pdbx_seq_one_letter_code
_entity_poly.pdbx_strand_id
1 'polypeptide(L)'
;MMTTLKEKWEKYRKTCPEMKLYALVDGLQYERCFGDELTYLEGANNPLFRQFPDAEIAFAGPWLFDMTQAQAWEEKFLRLESAAPSVSWLYSTQSLDKLTRHLESQLNIRLKTGKTALLRFYDPRVLHQIPHIFTPEQLSAFTKDIEEWGYQLDNNHHIVKGK
;
A
#
# COMPACT_ATOMS: atom_id res chain seq x y z
N MET A 1 12.74 9.54 -10.05
CA MET A 1 11.96 8.46 -9.39
C MET A 1 10.94 7.81 -10.31
N MET A 2 10.13 8.56 -11.07
CA MET A 2 9.25 7.96 -12.11
C MET A 2 10.00 7.07 -13.11
N THR A 3 11.25 7.43 -13.45
CA THR A 3 12.07 6.66 -14.40
C THR A 3 12.35 5.25 -13.92
N THR A 4 12.72 5.05 -12.64
CA THR A 4 13.02 3.71 -12.10
C THR A 4 11.77 2.86 -11.88
N LEU A 5 10.63 3.48 -11.52
CA LEU A 5 9.35 2.78 -11.40
C LEU A 5 8.88 2.28 -12.78
N LYS A 6 8.94 3.16 -13.80
CA LYS A 6 8.59 2.81 -15.20
C LYS A 6 9.56 1.79 -15.79
N GLU A 7 10.87 1.97 -15.67
CA GLU A 7 11.85 1.00 -16.18
C GLU A 7 11.68 -0.41 -15.58
N LYS A 8 11.40 -0.49 -14.27
CA LYS A 8 11.10 -1.77 -13.61
C LYS A 8 9.76 -2.35 -14.06
N TRP A 9 8.72 -1.52 -14.17
CA TRP A 9 7.42 -1.95 -14.68
C TRP A 9 7.54 -2.55 -16.08
N GLU A 10 8.29 -1.90 -16.96
CA GLU A 10 8.56 -2.36 -18.32
C GLU A 10 9.31 -3.69 -18.34
N LYS A 11 10.23 -3.91 -17.39
CA LYS A 11 10.92 -5.19 -17.21
C LYS A 11 9.93 -6.28 -16.75
N TYR A 12 9.14 -6.01 -15.72
CA TYR A 12 8.17 -6.97 -15.18
C TYR A 12 7.13 -7.38 -16.22
N ARG A 13 6.58 -6.43 -16.99
CA ARG A 13 5.62 -6.71 -18.08
C ARG A 13 6.18 -7.64 -19.15
N LYS A 14 7.48 -7.59 -19.42
CA LYS A 14 8.13 -8.47 -20.40
C LYS A 14 8.32 -9.89 -19.88
N THR A 15 8.50 -10.08 -18.57
CA THR A 15 8.83 -11.38 -17.97
C THR A 15 7.67 -12.06 -17.27
N CYS A 16 6.65 -11.31 -16.83
CA CYS A 16 5.50 -11.81 -16.10
C CYS A 16 4.25 -10.96 -16.46
N PRO A 17 3.42 -11.42 -17.42
CA PRO A 17 2.25 -10.67 -17.88
C PRO A 17 1.19 -10.44 -16.80
N GLU A 18 1.15 -11.29 -15.77
CA GLU A 18 0.22 -11.18 -14.65
C GLU A 18 0.65 -10.15 -13.60
N MET A 19 1.88 -9.61 -13.70
CA MET A 19 2.37 -8.61 -12.77
C MET A 19 1.56 -7.33 -12.88
N LYS A 20 1.14 -6.79 -11.74
CA LYS A 20 0.42 -5.52 -11.63
C LYS A 20 1.13 -4.57 -10.68
N LEU A 21 0.97 -3.28 -10.96
CA LEU A 21 1.37 -2.20 -10.06
C LEU A 21 0.15 -1.76 -9.26
N TYR A 22 0.31 -1.68 -7.95
CA TYR A 22 -0.68 -1.15 -7.03
C TYR A 22 -0.14 0.05 -6.27
N ALA A 23 -1.02 1.00 -5.95
CA ALA A 23 -0.75 2.08 -5.02
C ALA A 23 -1.54 1.84 -3.73
N LEU A 24 -0.83 1.80 -2.59
CA LEU A 24 -1.44 1.83 -1.26
C LEU A 24 -1.35 3.26 -0.73
N VAL A 25 -2.51 3.86 -0.47
CA VAL A 25 -2.68 5.29 -0.19
C VAL A 25 -3.33 5.49 1.18
N ASP A 26 -2.78 6.39 1.99
CA ASP A 26 -3.40 6.89 3.22
C ASP A 26 -4.53 7.88 2.87
N GLY A 27 -5.78 7.44 3.05
CA GLY A 27 -6.96 8.22 2.70
C GLY A 27 -7.10 9.52 3.49
N LEU A 28 -6.67 9.54 4.76
CA LEU A 28 -6.67 10.77 5.56
C LEU A 28 -5.65 11.80 5.05
N GLN A 29 -4.48 11.35 4.59
CA GLN A 29 -3.50 12.25 3.99
C GLN A 29 -3.97 12.76 2.62
N TYR A 30 -4.63 11.90 1.85
CA TYR A 30 -5.26 12.30 0.60
C TYR A 30 -6.30 13.40 0.84
N GLU A 31 -7.22 13.20 1.78
CA GLU A 31 -8.25 14.18 2.14
C GLU A 31 -7.64 15.52 2.54
N ARG A 32 -6.61 15.50 3.41
CA ARG A 32 -5.91 16.71 3.83
C ARG A 32 -5.21 17.45 2.69
N CYS A 33 -4.68 16.71 1.71
CA CYS A 33 -3.93 17.29 0.60
C CYS A 33 -4.84 17.89 -0.47
N PHE A 34 -5.99 17.26 -0.74
CA PHE A 34 -6.86 17.60 -1.87
C PHE A 34 -8.22 18.19 -1.48
N GLY A 35 -8.64 18.06 -0.23
CA GLY A 35 -9.93 18.56 0.26
C GLY A 35 -11.13 17.66 -0.06
N ASP A 36 -10.91 16.48 -0.62
CA ASP A 36 -11.95 15.52 -0.99
C ASP A 36 -11.61 14.12 -0.47
N GLU A 37 -12.64 13.29 -0.25
CA GLU A 37 -12.49 11.90 0.20
C GLU A 37 -12.19 10.93 -0.95
N LEU A 38 -11.54 9.80 -0.63
CA LEU A 38 -11.45 8.67 -1.55
C LEU A 38 -12.77 7.89 -1.55
N THR A 39 -13.27 7.59 -2.75
CA THR A 39 -14.50 6.82 -2.96
C THR A 39 -14.22 5.52 -3.68
N TYR A 40 -15.13 4.56 -3.52
CA TYR A 40 -15.06 3.28 -4.22
C TYR A 40 -15.23 3.46 -5.74
N LEU A 41 -14.35 2.79 -6.49
CA LEU A 41 -14.37 2.70 -7.94
C LEU A 41 -14.32 1.21 -8.31
N GLU A 42 -15.42 0.72 -8.88
CA GLU A 42 -15.56 -0.69 -9.23
C GLU A 42 -14.39 -1.17 -10.11
N GLY A 43 -13.74 -2.25 -9.67
CA GLY A 43 -12.60 -2.86 -10.36
C GLY A 43 -11.28 -2.08 -10.29
N ALA A 44 -11.27 -0.83 -9.80
CA ALA A 44 -10.07 0.00 -9.78
C ALA A 44 -9.47 0.18 -8.39
N ASN A 45 -10.28 0.23 -7.33
CA ASN A 45 -9.79 0.39 -5.98
C ASN A 45 -10.60 -0.39 -4.95
N ASN A 46 -10.02 -0.50 -3.75
CA ASN A 46 -10.64 -1.14 -2.61
C ASN A 46 -10.16 -0.46 -1.31
N PRO A 47 -11.07 -0.10 -0.38
CA PRO A 47 -10.65 0.27 0.96
C PRO A 47 -10.18 -1.00 1.69
N LEU A 48 -9.21 -0.85 2.59
CA LEU A 48 -8.81 -1.93 3.49
C LEU A 48 -9.66 -1.93 4.77
N PHE A 49 -10.18 -0.78 5.19
CA PHE A 49 -11.17 -0.69 6.26
C PHE A 49 -12.55 -1.11 5.73
N ARG A 50 -12.81 -2.41 5.73
CA ARG A 50 -14.04 -3.02 5.19
C ARG A 50 -15.00 -3.54 6.24
N GLN A 51 -14.51 -3.75 7.45
CA GLN A 51 -15.27 -4.37 8.53
C GLN A 51 -15.67 -3.32 9.56
N PHE A 52 -16.85 -3.49 10.15
CA PHE A 52 -17.28 -2.66 11.27
C PHE A 52 -16.33 -2.86 12.47
N PRO A 53 -15.96 -1.79 13.23
CA PRO A 53 -16.41 -0.41 13.07
C PRO A 53 -15.59 0.41 12.06
N ASP A 54 -14.42 -0.06 11.64
CA ASP A 54 -13.48 0.69 10.80
C ASP A 54 -14.09 1.14 9.45
N ALA A 55 -15.06 0.39 8.93
CA ALA A 55 -15.80 0.74 7.71
C ALA A 55 -16.49 2.12 7.78
N GLU A 56 -16.85 2.62 8.96
CA GLU A 56 -17.46 3.96 9.13
C GLU A 56 -16.48 5.09 8.79
N ILE A 57 -15.17 4.83 8.90
CA ILE A 57 -14.08 5.78 8.61
C ILE A 57 -13.24 5.33 7.42
N ALA A 58 -13.79 4.49 6.53
CA ALA A 58 -13.05 3.90 5.42
C ALA A 58 -12.43 4.96 4.50
N PHE A 59 -13.09 6.11 4.32
CA PHE A 59 -12.57 7.23 3.52
C PHE A 59 -11.21 7.74 4.05
N ALA A 60 -11.02 7.76 5.36
CA ALA A 60 -9.79 8.18 6.04
C ALA A 60 -8.79 7.01 6.24
N GLY A 61 -9.23 5.78 5.95
CA GLY A 61 -8.41 4.58 6.04
C GLY A 61 -7.46 4.38 4.85
N PRO A 62 -6.74 3.24 4.82
CA PRO A 62 -5.92 2.88 3.68
C PRO A 62 -6.74 2.38 2.50
N TRP A 63 -6.36 2.80 1.29
CA TRP A 63 -6.95 2.36 0.02
C TRP A 63 -5.90 1.73 -0.88
N LEU A 64 -6.26 0.64 -1.55
CA LEU A 64 -5.44 -0.01 -2.56
C LEU A 64 -6.03 0.25 -3.95
N PHE A 65 -5.22 0.76 -4.87
CA PHE A 65 -5.58 1.03 -6.26
C PHE A 65 -4.82 0.08 -7.19
N ASP A 66 -5.51 -0.56 -8.13
CA ASP A 66 -4.90 -1.25 -9.28
C ASP A 66 -4.54 -0.19 -10.33
N MET A 67 -3.26 0.14 -10.47
CA MET A 67 -2.81 1.21 -11.37
C MET A 67 -2.98 0.86 -12.85
N THR A 68 -3.29 -0.40 -13.18
CA THR A 68 -3.69 -0.77 -14.55
C THR A 68 -5.08 -0.24 -14.91
N GLN A 69 -5.95 -0.06 -13.91
CA GLN A 69 -7.30 0.49 -14.08
C GLN A 69 -7.36 1.97 -13.66
N ALA A 70 -6.51 2.38 -12.70
CA ALA A 70 -6.52 3.71 -12.09
C ALA A 70 -5.43 4.64 -12.64
N GLN A 71 -5.00 4.51 -13.91
CA GLN A 71 -3.91 5.31 -14.46
C GLN A 71 -4.13 6.83 -14.35
N ALA A 72 -5.38 7.29 -14.43
CA ALA A 72 -5.76 8.69 -14.23
C ALA A 72 -5.39 9.26 -12.84
N TRP A 73 -5.10 8.39 -11.86
CA TRP A 73 -4.72 8.77 -10.49
C TRP A 73 -3.20 8.90 -10.29
N GLU A 74 -2.38 8.48 -11.26
CA GLU A 74 -0.91 8.41 -11.12
C GLU A 74 -0.31 9.76 -10.71
N GLU A 75 -0.63 10.85 -11.42
CA GLU A 75 -0.11 12.18 -11.12
C GLU A 75 -0.54 12.67 -9.72
N LYS A 76 -1.78 12.35 -9.32
CA LYS A 76 -2.32 12.73 -8.02
C LYS A 76 -1.59 12.02 -6.89
N PHE A 77 -1.31 10.72 -7.05
CA PHE A 77 -0.56 9.95 -6.06
C PHE A 77 0.91 10.33 -6.00
N LEU A 78 1.55 10.65 -7.12
CA LEU A 78 2.94 11.15 -7.12
C LEU A 78 3.05 12.51 -6.42
N ARG A 79 2.07 13.41 -6.62
CA ARG A 79 2.00 14.67 -5.89
C ARG A 79 1.79 14.46 -4.39
N LEU A 80 0.93 13.51 -4.03
CA LEU A 80 0.65 13.15 -2.64
C LEU A 80 1.88 12.55 -1.94
N GLU A 81 2.58 11.61 -2.59
CA GLU A 81 3.85 11.01 -2.13
C GLU A 81 4.92 12.09 -1.85
N SER A 82 4.98 13.11 -2.71
CA SER A 82 5.91 14.24 -2.54
C SER A 82 5.53 15.18 -1.40
N ALA A 83 4.24 15.25 -1.04
CA ALA A 83 3.73 16.16 -0.02
C ALA A 83 3.75 15.55 1.39
N ALA A 84 3.56 14.24 1.51
CA ALA A 84 3.48 13.54 2.80
C ALA A 84 3.86 12.05 2.67
N PRO A 85 4.38 11.42 3.75
CA PRO A 85 4.53 9.98 3.80
C PRO A 85 3.14 9.33 3.81
N SER A 86 2.63 8.99 2.64
CA SER A 86 1.21 8.65 2.44
C SER A 86 0.93 7.70 1.28
N VAL A 87 1.94 7.39 0.46
CA VAL A 87 1.81 6.48 -0.67
C VAL A 87 2.95 5.47 -0.62
N SER A 88 2.63 4.22 -0.96
CA SER A 88 3.60 3.18 -1.26
C SER A 88 3.15 2.35 -2.44
N TRP A 89 4.09 1.74 -3.15
CA TRP A 89 3.87 1.07 -4.43
C TRP A 89 4.19 -0.41 -4.30
N LEU A 90 3.28 -1.27 -4.77
CA LEU A 90 3.41 -2.71 -4.67
C LEU A 90 3.39 -3.34 -6.05
N TYR A 91 4.31 -4.26 -6.29
CA TYR A 91 4.26 -5.19 -7.42
C TYR A 91 3.74 -6.53 -6.92
N SER A 92 2.66 -7.03 -7.52
CA SER A 92 2.08 -8.32 -7.18
C SER A 92 1.36 -8.93 -8.38
N THR A 93 1.37 -10.26 -8.46
CA THR A 93 0.55 -11.04 -9.40
C THR A 93 -0.86 -11.32 -8.87
N GLN A 94 -1.14 -11.01 -7.60
CA GLN A 94 -2.46 -11.21 -7.01
C GLN A 94 -3.51 -10.28 -7.64
N SER A 95 -4.77 -10.69 -7.60
CA SER A 95 -5.87 -9.78 -7.92
C SER A 95 -6.01 -8.71 -6.83
N LEU A 96 -6.58 -7.55 -7.21
CA LEU A 96 -6.85 -6.44 -6.28
C LEU A 96 -7.54 -6.94 -5.00
N ASP A 97 -8.53 -7.82 -5.16
CA ASP A 97 -9.31 -8.38 -4.08
C ASP A 97 -8.54 -9.31 -3.14
N LYS A 98 -7.65 -10.16 -3.70
CA LYS A 98 -6.80 -11.05 -2.89
C LYS A 98 -5.73 -10.25 -2.15
N LEU A 99 -5.10 -9.29 -2.83
CA LEU A 99 -4.10 -8.42 -2.22
C LEU A 99 -4.71 -7.53 -1.14
N THR A 100 -5.92 -6.99 -1.35
CA THR A 100 -6.62 -6.22 -0.32
C THR A 100 -6.87 -7.06 0.93
N ARG A 101 -7.39 -8.29 0.78
CA ARG A 101 -7.64 -9.19 1.93
C ARG A 101 -6.36 -9.55 2.68
N HIS A 102 -5.27 -9.77 1.93
CA HIS A 102 -3.95 -10.00 2.53
C HIS A 102 -3.54 -8.80 3.39
N LEU A 103 -3.51 -7.58 2.82
CA LEU A 103 -3.11 -6.38 3.55
C LEU A 103 -4.06 -6.06 4.72
N GLU A 104 -5.38 -6.24 4.54
CA GLU A 104 -6.39 -6.09 5.59
C GLU A 104 -6.09 -7.00 6.78
N SER A 105 -5.68 -8.26 6.55
CA SER A 105 -5.30 -9.20 7.61
C SER A 105 -4.09 -8.75 8.44
N GLN A 106 -3.27 -7.84 7.90
CA GLN A 106 -2.08 -7.30 8.55
C GLN A 106 -2.38 -6.03 9.37
N LEU A 107 -3.58 -5.45 9.27
CA LEU A 107 -3.94 -4.21 9.98
C LEU A 107 -4.04 -4.44 11.50
N ASN A 108 -4.59 -5.56 11.94
CA ASN A 108 -4.85 -5.80 13.36
C ASN A 108 -3.80 -6.74 13.95
N ILE A 109 -2.90 -6.21 14.78
CA ILE A 109 -1.87 -6.98 15.48
C ILE A 109 -2.24 -7.18 16.96
N ARG A 110 -1.84 -8.34 17.51
CA ARG A 110 -1.97 -8.61 18.96
C ARG A 110 -0.70 -8.23 19.70
N LEU A 111 -0.84 -7.36 20.69
CA LEU A 111 0.24 -6.99 21.61
C LEU A 111 0.43 -8.08 22.67
N LYS A 112 1.60 -8.10 23.31
CA LYS A 112 1.90 -9.00 24.44
C LYS A 112 0.91 -8.88 25.60
N THR A 113 0.25 -7.73 25.72
CA THR A 113 -0.80 -7.45 26.71
C THR A 113 -2.14 -8.09 26.37
N GLY A 114 -2.28 -8.74 25.21
CA GLY A 114 -3.53 -9.30 24.70
C GLY A 114 -4.43 -8.28 24.00
N LYS A 115 -4.08 -6.99 24.01
CA LYS A 115 -4.82 -5.95 23.30
C LYS A 115 -4.54 -6.02 21.79
N THR A 116 -5.55 -5.68 21.00
CA THR A 116 -5.40 -5.44 19.55
C THR A 116 -4.95 -4.00 19.32
N ALA A 117 -4.01 -3.82 18.40
CA ALA A 117 -3.56 -2.51 17.92
C ALA A 117 -3.59 -2.47 16.39
N LEU A 118 -3.85 -1.29 15.85
CA LEU A 118 -3.78 -1.03 14.42
C LEU A 118 -2.31 -0.82 14.00
N LEU A 119 -1.80 -1.69 13.14
CA LEU A 119 -0.52 -1.52 12.47
C LEU A 119 -0.70 -0.65 11.22
N ARG A 120 -0.30 0.61 11.33
CA ARG A 120 -0.45 1.62 10.26
C ARG A 120 0.63 1.48 9.18
N PHE A 121 0.81 0.30 8.60
CA PHE A 121 1.84 0.04 7.58
C PHE A 121 1.66 0.85 6.28
N TYR A 122 0.48 1.46 6.08
CA TYR A 122 0.20 2.39 4.99
C TYR A 122 0.82 3.78 5.20
N ASP A 123 1.33 4.09 6.40
CA ASP A 123 2.23 5.21 6.65
C ASP A 123 3.68 4.74 6.38
N PRO A 124 4.37 5.29 5.35
CA PRO A 124 5.74 4.95 5.02
C PRO A 124 6.73 5.01 6.18
N ARG A 125 6.51 5.87 7.20
CA ARG A 125 7.37 5.93 8.39
C ARG A 125 7.23 4.68 9.25
N VAL A 126 6.03 4.12 9.34
CA VAL A 126 5.77 2.85 10.05
C VAL A 126 6.28 1.68 9.21
N LEU A 127 6.00 1.70 7.90
CA LEU A 127 6.49 0.68 6.96
C LEU A 127 8.01 0.54 7.01
N HIS A 128 8.71 1.67 7.16
CA HIS A 128 10.17 1.70 7.29
C HIS A 128 10.69 0.97 8.54
N GLN A 129 9.93 0.96 9.63
CA GLN A 129 10.34 0.30 10.86
C GLN A 129 10.05 -1.21 10.87
N ILE A 130 9.11 -1.69 10.03
CA ILE A 130 8.65 -3.08 10.06
C ILE A 130 9.79 -4.10 9.94
N PRO A 131 10.77 -3.98 9.02
CA PRO A 131 11.88 -4.93 8.92
C PRO A 131 12.77 -5.03 10.17
N HIS A 132 12.76 -4.00 11.02
CA HIS A 132 13.53 -3.96 12.26
C HIS A 132 12.75 -4.50 13.47
N ILE A 133 11.42 -4.59 13.34
CA ILE A 133 10.52 -5.02 14.41
C ILE A 133 10.10 -6.48 14.21
N PHE A 134 9.85 -6.88 12.96
CA PHE A 134 9.32 -8.19 12.62
C PHE A 134 10.43 -9.23 12.63
N THR A 135 10.11 -10.45 13.07
CA THR A 135 10.99 -11.60 12.80
C THR A 135 11.05 -11.87 11.30
N PRO A 136 12.07 -12.59 10.79
CA PRO A 136 12.13 -12.96 9.38
C PRO A 136 10.85 -13.65 8.88
N GLU A 137 10.26 -14.54 9.68
CA GLU A 137 9.04 -15.26 9.33
C GLU A 137 7.83 -14.33 9.27
N GLN A 138 7.73 -13.38 10.21
CA GLN A 138 6.69 -12.36 10.20
C GLN A 138 6.83 -11.45 8.98
N LEU A 139 8.05 -11.05 8.63
CA LEU A 139 8.32 -10.20 7.47
C LEU A 139 8.00 -10.93 6.16
N SER A 140 8.40 -12.19 6.00
CA SER A 140 8.04 -13.01 4.84
C SER A 140 6.54 -13.26 4.74
N ALA A 141 5.84 -13.45 5.86
CA ALA A 141 4.38 -13.52 5.87
C ALA A 141 3.73 -12.18 5.49
N PHE A 142 4.24 -11.07 6.01
CA PHE A 142 3.75 -9.71 5.75
C PHE A 142 3.87 -9.33 4.27
N THR A 143 5.01 -9.63 3.63
CA THR A 143 5.24 -9.34 2.20
C THR A 143 4.89 -10.52 1.29
N LYS A 144 4.10 -11.49 1.76
CA LYS A 144 3.74 -12.66 0.97
C LYS A 144 3.01 -12.23 -0.32
N ASP A 145 3.38 -12.86 -1.43
CA ASP A 145 2.82 -12.61 -2.76
C ASP A 145 2.99 -11.14 -3.24
N ILE A 146 3.97 -10.42 -2.67
CA ILE A 146 4.38 -9.07 -3.09
C ILE A 146 5.84 -9.13 -3.51
N GLU A 147 6.12 -9.01 -4.81
CA GLU A 147 7.47 -9.10 -5.37
C GLU A 147 8.38 -7.97 -4.90
N GLU A 148 7.82 -6.77 -4.80
CA GLU A 148 8.51 -5.57 -4.33
C GLU A 148 7.49 -4.58 -3.77
N TRP A 149 7.80 -4.00 -2.61
CA TRP A 149 7.00 -2.95 -1.99
C TRP A 149 7.89 -1.75 -1.69
N GLY A 150 7.78 -0.72 -2.53
CA GLY A 150 8.58 0.49 -2.49
C GLY A 150 7.85 1.67 -1.86
N TYR A 151 8.58 2.59 -1.25
CA TYR A 151 8.04 3.84 -0.71
C TYR A 151 9.13 4.91 -0.65
N GLN A 152 8.71 6.17 -0.53
CA GLN A 152 9.60 7.31 -0.32
C GLN A 152 9.56 7.76 1.14
N LEU A 153 10.73 8.05 1.71
CA LEU A 153 10.88 8.66 3.02
C LEU A 153 12.13 9.55 3.02
N ASP A 154 12.03 10.79 3.51
CA ASP A 154 13.15 11.75 3.56
C ASP A 154 13.88 11.91 2.21
N ASN A 155 13.12 11.96 1.11
CA ASN A 155 13.61 12.01 -0.27
C ASN A 155 14.43 10.79 -0.75
N ASN A 156 14.45 9.72 0.04
CA ASN A 156 15.08 8.46 -0.30
C ASN A 156 14.03 7.41 -0.65
N HIS A 157 14.37 6.54 -1.59
CA HIS A 157 13.55 5.39 -1.94
C HIS A 157 13.98 4.18 -1.13
N HIS A 158 13.00 3.49 -0.56
CA HIS A 158 13.19 2.29 0.24
C HIS A 158 12.30 1.17 -0.26
N ILE A 159 12.70 -0.06 0.03
CA ILE A 159 11.93 -1.26 -0.29
C ILE A 159 11.78 -2.08 1.00
N VAL A 160 10.58 -2.60 1.24
CA VAL A 160 10.32 -3.65 2.22
C VAL A 160 10.14 -4.98 1.50
N LYS A 161 10.86 -6.00 1.97
CA LYS A 161 10.82 -7.34 1.39
C LYS A 161 11.21 -8.40 2.42
N GLY A 162 10.39 -9.44 2.55
CA GLY A 162 10.74 -10.66 3.27
C GLY A 162 11.70 -11.54 2.47
N LYS A 163 12.43 -12.41 3.17
CA LYS A 163 13.32 -13.39 2.55
C LYS A 163 12.54 -14.53 1.91
#